data_AF-A0A924RUZ7-F1
#
_entry.id   AF-A0A924RUZ7-F1
#
_cell.length_a   1.000
_cell.length_b   1.000
_cell.length_c   1.000
_cell.angle_alpha   90.00
_cell.angle_beta   90.00
_cell.angle_gamma   90.00
#
_symmetry.space_group_name_H-M   'P 1'
#
loop_
_entity.id
_entity.type
_entity.pdbx_description
1 polymer ?
#
loop_
_entity_poly.entity_id
_entity_poly.type
_entity_poly.pdbx_seq_one_letter_code
_entity_poly.pdbx_strand_id
1 'polypeptide(L)' 'CEGGKLCAEWRTLLLKYPTRFMIGSDTWVNQRWQYYEELMKGYRVWLGDLPPDVARKIGWSNGADLFGV' A
#
# COMPACT_ATOMS: atom_id res chain seq x y z
N CYS A 1 -12.87 4.92 -8.15
CA CYS A 1 -13.35 4.81 -6.76
C CYS A 1 -13.20 6.18 -6.12
N GLU A 2 -14.13 6.57 -5.26
CA GLU A 2 -14.17 7.93 -4.71
C GLU A 2 -13.26 8.10 -3.49
N GLY A 3 -12.84 9.34 -3.22
CA GLY A 3 -12.16 9.71 -1.97
C GLY A 3 -10.80 9.03 -1.72
N GLY A 4 -10.09 8.62 -2.77
CA GLY A 4 -8.78 7.97 -2.64
C GLY A 4 -8.83 6.53 -2.14
N LYS A 5 -10.02 5.89 -2.13
CA LYS A 5 -10.20 4.49 -1.73
C LYS A 5 -9.91 3.51 -2.85
N LEU A 6 -9.74 2.23 -2.49
CA LEU A 6 -9.67 1.13 -3.44
C LEU A 6 -11.00 0.93 -4.17
N CYS A 7 -10.91 0.49 -5.42
CA CYS A 7 -12.08 0.01 -6.16
C CYS A 7 -12.41 -1.42 -5.68
N ALA A 8 -13.66 -1.85 -5.84
CA ALA A 8 -14.14 -3.10 -5.26
C ALA A 8 -13.32 -4.32 -5.73
N GLU A 9 -12.87 -4.31 -6.98
CA GLU A 9 -12.06 -5.34 -7.61
C GLU A 9 -10.67 -5.42 -6.97
N TRP A 10 -10.03 -4.26 -6.73
CA TRP A 10 -8.75 -4.17 -6.03
C TRP A 10 -8.86 -4.63 -4.60
N ARG A 11 -9.90 -4.18 -3.88
CA ARG A 11 -10.16 -4.66 -2.52
C ARG A 11 -10.31 -6.18 -2.48
N THR A 12 -11.10 -6.74 -3.40
CA THR A 12 -11.31 -8.19 -3.50
C THR A 12 -10.00 -8.93 -3.76
N LEU A 13 -9.16 -8.41 -4.66
CA LEU A 13 -7.88 -9.02 -5.00
C LEU A 13 -6.90 -9.00 -3.82
N LEU A 14 -6.77 -7.86 -3.13
CA LEU A 14 -5.89 -7.72 -1.97
C LEU A 14 -6.33 -8.63 -0.81
N LEU A 15 -7.64 -8.79 -0.59
CA LEU A 15 -8.18 -9.72 0.42
C LEU A 15 -7.98 -11.18 0.03
N LYS A 16 -8.00 -11.51 -1.27
CA LYS A 16 -7.76 -12.88 -1.75
C LYS A 16 -6.30 -13.31 -1.59
N TYR A 17 -5.35 -12.39 -1.75
CA TYR A 17 -3.92 -12.68 -1.68
C TYR A 17 -3.14 -11.68 -0.79
N PRO A 18 -3.45 -11.61 0.51
CA PRO A 18 -2.96 -10.54 1.39
C PRO A 18 -1.44 -10.56 1.61
N THR A 19 -0.76 -11.66 1.31
CA THR A 19 0.68 -11.84 1.46
C THR A 19 1.49 -11.58 0.18
N ARG A 20 0.83 -11.23 -0.93
CA ARG A 20 1.47 -11.09 -2.26
C ARG A 20 1.60 -9.64 -2.75
N PHE A 21 1.32 -8.67 -1.90
CA PHE A 21 1.37 -7.25 -2.23
C PHE A 21 2.21 -6.48 -1.22
N MET A 22 2.91 -5.46 -1.70
CA MET A 22 3.66 -4.49 -0.90
C MET A 22 3.53 -3.11 -1.56
N ILE A 23 3.80 -2.05 -0.81
CA ILE A 23 3.87 -0.69 -1.34
C ILE A 23 5.33 -0.26 -1.50
N GLY A 24 5.59 0.61 -2.48
CA GLY A 24 6.90 1.21 -2.71
C GLY A 24 6.74 2.61 -3.28
N SER A 25 7.59 3.54 -2.86
CA SER A 25 7.49 4.95 -3.26
C SER A 25 7.93 5.22 -4.70
N ASP A 26 8.74 4.32 -5.27
CA ASP A 26 9.32 4.43 -6.60
C ASP A 26 9.96 5.82 -6.86
N THR A 27 10.74 6.30 -5.88
CA THR A 27 11.41 7.62 -5.89
C THR A 27 12.77 7.60 -6.59
N TRP A 28 12.81 7.10 -7.82
CA TRP A 28 14.04 6.92 -8.61
C TRP A 28 14.59 8.20 -9.27
N VAL A 29 13.86 9.33 -9.20
CA VAL A 29 14.29 10.67 -9.65
C VAL A 29 13.90 11.75 -8.66
N ASN A 30 14.63 12.87 -8.67
CA ASN A 30 14.45 14.00 -7.73
C ASN A 30 13.01 14.55 -7.73
N GLN A 31 12.37 14.66 -8.90
CA GLN A 31 11.01 15.19 -9.00
C GLN A 31 10.00 14.32 -8.24
N ARG A 32 10.22 13.00 -8.16
CA ARG A 32 9.31 12.11 -7.43
C ARG A 32 9.36 12.31 -5.92
N TRP A 33 10.49 12.78 -5.39
CA TRP A 33 10.59 13.15 -3.97
C TRP A 33 9.65 14.28 -3.59
N GLN A 34 9.35 15.20 -4.51
CA GLN A 34 8.40 16.30 -4.28
C GLN A 34 6.98 15.80 -3.98
N TYR A 35 6.64 14.58 -4.40
CA TYR A 35 5.32 13.97 -4.19
C TYR A 35 5.32 12.89 -3.09
N TYR A 36 6.44 12.66 -2.42
CA TYR A 36 6.58 11.54 -1.49
C TYR A 36 5.57 11.59 -0.34
N GLU A 37 5.38 12.77 0.26
CA GLU A 37 4.41 12.92 1.36
C GLU A 37 2.98 12.63 0.91
N GLU A 38 2.58 13.15 -0.25
CA GLU A 38 1.23 12.97 -0.77
C GLU A 38 0.98 11.52 -1.17
N LEU A 39 1.98 10.86 -1.76
CA LEU A 39 1.93 9.42 -2.06
C LEU A 39 1.71 8.59 -0.79
N MET A 40 2.48 8.86 0.27
CA MET A 40 2.36 8.14 1.53
C MET A 40 1.03 8.42 2.25
N LYS A 41 0.49 9.64 2.15
CA LYS A 41 -0.88 9.96 2.62
C LYS A 41 -1.91 9.13 1.85
N GLY A 42 -1.82 9.09 0.52
CA GLY A 42 -2.68 8.27 -0.32
C GLY A 42 -2.66 6.79 0.06
N TYR A 43 -1.48 6.23 0.32
CA TYR A 43 -1.34 4.85 0.81
C TYR A 43 -2.07 4.62 2.13
N ARG A 44 -1.91 5.52 3.09
CA ARG A 44 -2.60 5.40 4.39
C ARG A 44 -4.12 5.49 4.27
N VAL A 45 -4.63 6.32 3.35
CA VAL A 45 -6.08 6.46 3.12
C VAL A 45 -6.67 5.13 2.65
N TRP A 46 -6.12 4.51 1.61
CA TRP A 46 -6.72 3.29 1.08
C TRP A 46 -6.40 2.05 1.91
N LEU A 47 -5.23 1.99 2.56
CA LEU A 47 -4.91 0.92 3.51
C LEU A 47 -5.87 0.94 4.71
N GLY A 48 -6.34 2.12 5.12
CA GLY A 48 -7.33 2.28 6.20
C GLY A 48 -8.70 1.68 5.90
N ASP A 49 -9.00 1.37 4.64
CA ASP A 49 -10.24 0.70 4.23
C ASP A 49 -10.12 -0.85 4.29
N LEU A 50 -8.92 -1.38 4.54
CA LEU A 50 -8.66 -2.81 4.71
C LEU A 50 -8.74 -3.25 6.18
N PRO A 51 -8.99 -4.55 6.46
CA PRO A 51 -8.79 -5.10 7.80
C PRO A 51 -7.37 -4.79 8.32
N PRO A 52 -7.20 -4.47 9.62
CA PRO A 52 -5.91 -4.03 10.15
C PRO A 52 -4.75 -5.00 9.93
N ASP A 53 -5.01 -6.31 9.92
CA ASP A 53 -3.99 -7.33 9.66
C ASP A 53 -3.52 -7.32 8.19
N VAL A 54 -4.45 -7.15 7.24
CA VAL A 54 -4.14 -7.05 5.80
C VAL A 54 -3.40 -5.74 5.52
N ALA A 55 -3.85 -4.62 6.10
CA ALA A 55 -3.17 -3.33 5.97
C ALA A 55 -1.72 -3.40 6.48
N ARG A 56 -1.49 -4.07 7.62
CA ARG A 56 -0.14 -4.27 8.18
C ARG A 56 0.74 -5.14 7.28
N LYS A 57 0.19 -6.23 6.72
CA LYS A 57 0.90 -7.10 5.77
C LYS A 57 1.40 -6.31 4.57
N ILE A 58 0.52 -5.57 3.92
CA ILE A 58 0.84 -4.84 2.69
C ILE A 58 1.72 -3.61 2.98
N GLY A 59 1.49 -2.93 4.11
CA GLY A 59 2.23 -1.72 4.49
C GLY A 59 3.61 -1.98 5.08
N TRP A 60 3.91 -3.20 5.56
CA TRP A 60 5.19 -3.54 6.18
C TRP A 60 5.55 -5.03 6.09
N SER A 61 4.77 -5.92 6.71
CA SER A 61 5.24 -7.28 7.04
C SER A 61 5.62 -8.12 5.82
N ASN A 62 4.88 -8.03 4.70
CA ASN A 62 5.22 -8.78 3.50
C ASN A 62 6.60 -8.39 2.94
N GLY A 63 6.96 -7.10 3.03
CA GLY A 63 8.28 -6.62 2.64
C GLY A 63 9.35 -7.05 3.63
N ALA A 64 9.07 -6.91 4.93
CA ALA A 64 9.98 -7.33 5.99
C ALA A 64 10.32 -8.83 5.89
N ASP A 65 9.31 -9.68 5.71
CA ASP A 65 9.48 -11.12 5.55
C ASP A 65 10.26 -11.48 4.27
N LEU A 66 10.01 -10.77 3.17
CA LEU A 66 10.70 -11.01 1.90
C LEU A 66 12.19 -10.65 1.97
N PHE A 67 12.54 -9.57 2.66
CA PHE A 67 13.91 -9.06 2.74
C PHE A 67 14.65 -9.45 4.03
N GLY A 68 13.98 -10.11 4.99
CA GLY A 68 14.56 -10.62 6.22
C GLY A 68 14.96 -9.54 7.23
N VAL A 69 14.12 -8.51 7.42
CA VAL A 69 14.37 -7.38 8.34
C VAL A 69 13.40 -7.32 9.52
#